data_AF-A0A6G3LFL7-F1
#
_entry.id   AF-A0A6G3LFL7-F1
#
_cell.length_a   1.000
_cell.length_b   1.000
_cell.length_c   1.000
_cell.angle_alpha   90.00
_cell.angle_beta   90.00
_cell.angle_gamma   90.00
#
_symmetry.space_group_name_H-M   'P 1'
#
loop_
_entity.id
_entity.type
_entity.pdbx_description
1 polymer ?
#
loop_
_entity_poly.entity_id
_entity_poly.type
_entity_poly.pdbx_seq_one_letter_code
_entity_poly.pdbx_strand_id
1 'polypeptide(L)'
;MADLKTFRFVYGGTTLYFGPEATEKAKDHLVGKKRSLIVTGKRSAKDSGALDDVLKVLDELSIERKIYDKVRFNPTVEIVEEIVEELNSFGADSIIAIGGGSVIDSAKLAATAFAE
;
A
#
# COMPACT_ATOMS: atom_id res chain seq x y z
N MET A 1 31.42 0.04 7.97
CA MET A 1 30.33 0.86 7.38
C MET A 1 29.44 1.28 8.55
N ALA A 2 29.02 2.55 8.61
CA ALA A 2 28.14 3.00 9.69
C ALA A 2 26.75 2.38 9.51
N ASP A 3 26.17 1.82 10.57
CA ASP A 3 24.78 1.33 10.56
C ASP A 3 23.83 2.49 10.28
N LEU A 4 23.09 2.39 9.18
CA LEU A 4 21.99 3.28 8.87
C LEU A 4 20.89 3.08 9.91
N LYS A 5 20.73 4.04 10.82
CA LYS A 5 19.66 4.03 11.82
C LYS A 5 18.35 4.48 11.19
N THR A 6 17.26 3.81 11.56
CA THR A 6 15.90 4.23 11.18
C THR A 6 15.59 5.59 11.80
N PHE A 7 15.05 6.49 10.98
CA PHE A 7 14.54 7.78 11.41
C PHE A 7 13.16 8.02 10.83
N ARG A 8 12.40 8.91 11.48
CA ARG A 8 11.08 9.38 11.05
C ARG A 8 11.18 10.82 10.59
N PHE A 9 10.64 11.12 9.41
CA PHE A 9 10.54 12.47 8.86
C PHE A 9 9.10 12.73 8.41
N VAL A 10 8.58 13.95 8.65
CA VAL A 10 7.22 14.34 8.26
C VAL A 10 7.27 15.55 7.33
N TYR A 11 6.68 15.43 6.15
CA TYR A 11 6.54 16.53 5.18
C TYR A 11 5.17 16.48 4.52
N GLY A 12 4.43 17.59 4.55
CA GLY A 12 3.09 17.68 3.96
C GLY A 12 2.08 16.66 4.53
N GLY A 13 2.22 16.25 5.80
CA GLY A 13 1.38 15.23 6.43
C GLY A 13 1.78 13.78 6.12
N THR A 14 2.74 13.55 5.22
CA THR A 14 3.30 12.21 4.96
C THR A 14 4.32 11.88 6.04
N THR A 15 4.17 10.72 6.70
CA THR A 15 5.21 10.17 7.59
C THR A 15 6.07 9.18 6.83
N LEU A 16 7.39 9.42 6.80
CA LEU A 16 8.37 8.54 6.18
C LEU A 16 9.03 7.65 7.22
N TYR A 17 9.02 6.34 6.96
CA TYR A 17 9.82 5.33 7.66
C TYR A 17 10.89 4.81 6.70
N PHE A 18 12.16 4.85 7.13
CA PHE A 18 13.29 4.43 6.29
C PHE A 18 14.23 3.48 7.04
N GLY A 19 14.76 2.49 6.33
CA GLY A 19 15.70 1.49 6.84
C GLY A 19 15.04 0.14 7.16
N PRO A 20 15.79 -0.80 7.75
CA PRO A 20 15.28 -2.11 8.12
C PRO A 20 14.06 -2.02 9.04
N GLU A 21 13.13 -2.97 8.86
CA GLU A 21 11.88 -3.08 9.65
C GLU A 21 10.95 -1.86 9.51
N ALA A 22 11.10 -1.04 8.46
CA ALA A 22 10.26 0.13 8.26
C ALA A 22 8.76 -0.22 8.18
N THR A 23 8.41 -1.34 7.52
CA THR A 23 7.01 -1.82 7.42
C THR A 23 6.42 -2.09 8.79
N GLU A 24 7.16 -2.78 9.65
CA GLU A 24 6.76 -3.08 11.04
C GLU A 24 6.58 -1.80 11.85
N LYS A 25 7.53 -0.85 11.75
CA LYS A 25 7.46 0.43 12.46
C LYS A 25 6.32 1.33 11.99
N ALA A 26 5.82 1.12 10.77
CA ALA A 26 4.70 1.86 10.20
C ALA A 26 3.33 1.29 10.59
N LYS A 27 3.27 0.12 11.26
CA LYS A 27 2.00 -0.59 11.53
C LYS A 27 0.96 0.23 12.31
N ASP A 28 1.40 1.16 13.14
CA ASP A 28 0.51 2.02 13.94
C ASP A 28 -0.42 2.87 13.05
N HIS A 29 -0.06 3.12 11.79
CA HIS A 29 -0.92 3.81 10.83
C HIS A 29 -2.10 2.97 10.32
N LEU A 30 -2.08 1.66 10.57
CA LEU A 30 -3.15 0.74 10.20
C LEU A 30 -4.05 0.40 11.39
N VAL A 31 -3.73 0.84 12.61
CA VAL A 31 -4.55 0.61 13.79
C VAL A 31 -5.94 1.22 13.61
N GLY A 32 -6.98 0.41 13.84
CA GLY A 32 -8.39 0.81 13.68
C GLY A 32 -8.94 0.64 12.26
N LYS A 33 -8.09 0.28 11.28
CA LYS A 33 -8.54 -0.20 9.97
C LYS A 33 -9.05 -1.63 10.09
N LYS A 34 -9.98 -2.00 9.20
CA LYS A 34 -10.61 -3.32 9.16
C LYS A 34 -10.38 -4.03 7.83
N ARG A 35 -10.33 -3.27 6.74
CA ARG A 35 -10.23 -3.81 5.37
C ARG A 35 -9.29 -2.98 4.51
N SER A 36 -8.14 -3.55 4.17
CA SER A 36 -7.15 -2.88 3.31
C SER A 36 -7.13 -3.47 1.90
N LEU A 37 -7.23 -2.62 0.88
CA LEU A 37 -6.90 -3.02 -0.49
C LEU A 37 -5.41 -2.80 -0.73
N ILE A 38 -4.69 -3.87 -1.07
CA ILE A 38 -3.30 -3.80 -1.52
C ILE A 38 -3.29 -3.60 -3.03
N VAL A 39 -2.61 -2.56 -3.50
CA VAL A 39 -2.40 -2.27 -4.93
C VAL A 39 -0.93 -2.48 -5.26
N THR A 40 -0.64 -3.35 -6.22
CA THR A 40 0.72 -3.72 -6.63
C THR A 40 0.79 -4.04 -8.13
N GLY A 41 2.01 -4.15 -8.65
CA GLY A 41 2.27 -4.82 -9.92
C GLY A 41 2.37 -6.34 -9.77
N LYS A 42 2.54 -7.04 -10.89
CA LYS A 42 2.38 -8.50 -11.00
C LYS A 42 3.34 -9.36 -10.18
N ARG A 43 4.59 -8.94 -9.99
CA ARG A 43 5.64 -9.83 -9.46
C ARG A 43 6.58 -9.18 -8.47
N SER A 44 7.08 -7.97 -8.74
CA SER A 44 8.18 -7.36 -7.98
C SER A 44 7.95 -7.31 -6.47
N ALA A 45 6.75 -6.97 -6.00
CA ALA A 45 6.44 -6.93 -4.58
C ALA A 45 6.49 -8.33 -3.93
N LYS A 46 6.03 -9.35 -4.65
CA LYS A 46 6.08 -10.75 -4.21
C LYS A 46 7.50 -11.28 -4.22
N ASP A 47 8.21 -11.11 -5.33
CA ASP A 47 9.57 -11.66 -5.52
C ASP A 47 10.59 -11.05 -4.56
N SER A 48 10.36 -9.80 -4.10
CA SER A 48 11.22 -9.12 -3.13
C SER A 48 10.89 -9.43 -1.66
N GLY A 49 9.77 -10.11 -1.39
CA GLY A 49 9.26 -10.30 -0.02
C GLY A 49 8.56 -9.08 0.59
N ALA A 50 8.56 -7.92 -0.09
CA ALA A 50 7.90 -6.71 0.40
C ALA A 50 6.38 -6.90 0.57
N LEU A 51 5.76 -7.72 -0.28
CA LEU A 51 4.35 -8.10 -0.10
C LEU A 51 4.18 -8.86 1.21
N ASP A 52 4.99 -9.89 1.46
CA ASP A 52 4.90 -10.74 2.65
C ASP A 52 5.08 -9.96 3.95
N ASP A 53 5.99 -8.96 3.97
CA ASP A 53 6.15 -8.06 5.11
C ASP A 53 4.85 -7.30 5.45
N VAL A 54 4.14 -6.80 4.42
CA VAL A 54 2.85 -6.12 4.61
C VAL A 54 1.77 -7.13 5.04
N LEU A 55 1.75 -8.32 4.44
CA LEU A 55 0.79 -9.36 4.78
C LEU A 55 0.88 -9.74 6.26
N LYS A 56 2.11 -9.91 6.77
CA LYS A 56 2.37 -10.20 8.17
C LYS A 56 1.79 -9.13 9.10
N VAL A 57 2.02 -7.84 8.80
CA VAL A 57 1.47 -6.73 9.59
C VAL A 57 -0.06 -6.74 9.59
N LEU A 58 -0.69 -6.99 8.44
CA LEU A 58 -2.15 -7.05 8.35
C LEU A 58 -2.72 -8.24 9.12
N ASP A 59 -2.07 -9.40 9.05
CA ASP A 59 -2.47 -10.59 9.79
C ASP A 59 -2.34 -10.36 11.31
N GLU A 60 -1.25 -9.73 11.78
CA GLU A 60 -1.07 -9.35 13.20
C GLU A 60 -2.15 -8.41 13.71
N LEU A 61 -2.60 -7.46 12.89
CA LEU A 61 -3.65 -6.50 13.22
C LEU A 61 -5.07 -7.04 12.95
N SER A 62 -5.19 -8.28 12.47
CA SER A 62 -6.47 -8.89 12.06
C SER A 62 -7.25 -8.04 11.05
N ILE A 63 -6.52 -7.42 10.11
CA ILE A 63 -7.09 -6.62 9.02
C ILE A 63 -7.34 -7.53 7.83
N GLU A 64 -8.59 -7.62 7.38
CA GLU A 64 -8.88 -8.35 6.15
C GLU A 64 -8.30 -7.61 4.94
N ARG A 65 -7.88 -8.37 3.94
CA ARG A 65 -7.17 -7.80 2.78
C ARG A 65 -7.62 -8.39 1.46
N LYS A 66 -7.59 -7.55 0.43
CA LYS A 66 -7.69 -7.95 -0.97
C LYS A 66 -6.47 -7.43 -1.72
N ILE A 67 -6.02 -8.15 -2.73
CA ILE A 67 -4.83 -7.78 -3.52
C ILE A 67 -5.28 -7.52 -4.96
N TYR A 68 -4.99 -6.30 -5.44
CA TYR A 68 -5.04 -5.93 -6.85
C TYR A 68 -3.61 -5.85 -7.38
N ASP A 69 -3.21 -6.85 -8.18
CA ASP A 69 -1.83 -7.05 -8.66
C ASP A 69 -1.65 -6.78 -10.17
N LYS A 70 -2.61 -6.09 -10.78
CA LYS A 70 -2.68 -5.90 -12.23
C LYS A 70 -2.03 -4.61 -12.72
N VAL A 71 -1.52 -3.74 -11.83
CA VAL A 71 -0.91 -2.46 -12.24
C VAL A 71 0.27 -2.70 -13.17
N ARG A 72 0.29 -1.95 -14.28
CA ARG A 72 1.34 -2.01 -15.31
C ARG A 72 2.06 -0.67 -15.43
N PHE A 73 3.18 -0.66 -16.14
CA PHE A 73 3.88 0.57 -16.50
C PHE A 73 2.95 1.46 -17.34
N ASN A 74 2.98 2.78 -17.09
CA ASN A 74 2.04 3.76 -17.66
C ASN A 74 0.58 3.36 -17.45
N PRO A 75 0.08 3.44 -16.20
CA PRO A 75 -1.26 2.98 -15.88
C PRO A 75 -2.31 3.80 -16.65
N THR A 76 -3.35 3.11 -17.09
CA THR A 76 -4.46 3.71 -17.82
C THR A 76 -5.60 4.06 -16.85
N VAL A 77 -6.60 4.80 -17.35
CA VAL A 77 -7.79 5.16 -16.56
C VAL A 77 -8.56 3.92 -16.13
N GLU A 78 -8.64 2.91 -16.98
CA GLU A 78 -9.34 1.66 -16.71
C GLU A 78 -8.74 0.92 -15.50
N ILE A 79 -7.42 0.98 -15.30
CA ILE A 79 -6.77 0.41 -14.10
C ILE A 79 -7.24 1.15 -12.84
N VAL A 80 -7.39 2.47 -12.91
CA VAL A 80 -7.87 3.26 -11.77
C VAL A 80 -9.33 2.93 -11.47
N GLU A 81 -10.17 2.82 -12.49
CA GLU A 81 -11.58 2.41 -12.36
C GLU A 81 -11.70 1.02 -11.74
N GLU A 82 -10.92 0.04 -12.20
CA GLU A 82 -10.86 -1.29 -11.58
C GLU A 82 -10.48 -1.21 -10.10
N ILE A 83 -9.48 -0.39 -9.72
CA ILE A 83 -9.11 -0.24 -8.30
C ILE A 83 -10.26 0.38 -7.49
N VAL A 84 -10.99 1.36 -8.04
CA VAL A 84 -12.16 1.98 -7.38
C VAL A 84 -13.28 0.95 -7.19
N GLU A 85 -13.55 0.12 -8.19
CA GLU A 85 -14.53 -0.98 -8.07
C GLU A 85 -14.12 -1.99 -6.98
N GLU A 86 -12.84 -2.32 -6.91
CA GLU A 86 -12.28 -3.20 -5.89
C GLU A 86 -12.38 -2.59 -4.48
N LEU A 87 -12.10 -1.30 -4.32
CA LEU A 87 -12.30 -0.56 -3.06
C LEU A 87 -13.76 -0.63 -2.60
N ASN A 88 -14.70 -0.32 -3.50
CA ASN A 88 -16.13 -0.32 -3.23
C ASN A 88 -16.68 -1.71 -2.90
N SER A 89 -16.42 -2.68 -3.77
CA SER A 89 -16.94 -4.05 -3.62
C SER A 89 -16.39 -4.77 -2.40
N PHE A 90 -15.12 -4.52 -2.05
CA PHE A 90 -14.52 -5.05 -0.84
C PHE A 90 -14.93 -4.26 0.42
N GLY A 91 -15.41 -3.02 0.26
CA GLY A 91 -15.69 -2.12 1.36
C GLY A 91 -14.43 -1.77 2.13
N ALA A 92 -13.33 -1.49 1.40
CA ALA A 92 -12.03 -1.14 1.97
C ALA A 92 -12.10 0.21 2.70
N ASP A 93 -11.40 0.33 3.83
CA ASP A 93 -11.25 1.57 4.61
C ASP A 93 -9.82 2.13 4.59
N SER A 94 -8.96 1.49 3.79
CA SER A 94 -7.56 1.85 3.58
C SER A 94 -7.03 1.25 2.28
N ILE A 95 -6.04 1.92 1.70
CA ILE A 95 -5.29 1.47 0.52
C ILE A 95 -3.80 1.37 0.85
N ILE A 96 -3.16 0.30 0.41
CA ILE A 96 -1.72 0.07 0.60
C ILE A 96 -1.08 -0.15 -0.78
N ALA A 97 -0.23 0.79 -1.20
CA ALA A 97 0.49 0.70 -2.47
C ALA A 97 1.87 0.06 -2.25
N ILE A 98 2.20 -1.01 -2.98
CA ILE A 98 3.51 -1.67 -2.93
C ILE A 98 4.12 -1.71 -4.32
N GLY A 99 5.07 -0.83 -4.61
CA GLY A 99 5.75 -0.78 -5.90
C GLY A 99 6.38 0.58 -6.21
N GLY A 100 6.71 0.77 -7.47
CA GLY A 100 7.25 2.05 -7.98
C GLY A 100 6.17 3.09 -8.27
N GLY A 101 6.56 4.17 -8.97
CA GLY A 101 5.71 5.33 -9.25
C GLY A 101 4.34 4.98 -9.84
N SER A 102 4.29 4.09 -10.84
CA SER A 102 3.02 3.68 -11.46
C SER A 102 2.02 3.10 -10.46
N VAL A 103 2.47 2.29 -9.50
CA VAL A 103 1.60 1.71 -8.45
C VAL A 103 1.12 2.79 -7.49
N ILE A 104 2.04 3.65 -7.03
CA ILE A 104 1.75 4.72 -6.08
C ILE A 104 0.76 5.73 -6.70
N ASP A 105 0.94 6.09 -7.97
CA ASP A 105 0.11 7.07 -8.64
C ASP A 105 -1.29 6.51 -8.95
N SER A 106 -1.40 5.26 -9.41
CA SER A 106 -2.70 4.59 -9.56
C SER A 106 -3.47 4.52 -8.25
N ALA A 107 -2.80 4.19 -7.14
CA ALA A 107 -3.43 4.14 -5.82
C ALA A 107 -3.92 5.51 -5.35
N LYS A 108 -3.12 6.58 -5.57
CA LYS A 108 -3.53 7.95 -5.22
C LYS A 108 -4.74 8.42 -6.04
N LEU A 109 -4.73 8.19 -7.34
CA LEU A 109 -5.84 8.54 -8.23
C LEU A 109 -7.12 7.81 -7.80
N ALA A 110 -7.03 6.50 -7.57
CA ALA A 110 -8.17 5.70 -7.11
C ALA A 110 -8.69 6.17 -5.74
N ALA A 111 -7.80 6.48 -4.79
CA ALA A 111 -8.19 7.01 -3.48
C ALA A 111 -8.91 8.36 -3.58
N THR A 112 -8.53 9.20 -4.55
CA THR A 112 -9.17 10.49 -4.78
C THR A 112 -10.55 10.29 -5.41
N ALA A 113 -10.66 9.44 -6.44
CA ALA A 113 -11.92 9.13 -7.10
C ALA A 113 -12.91 8.36 -6.20
N PHE A 114 -12.42 7.58 -5.24
CA PHE A 114 -13.24 6.87 -4.26
C PHE A 114 -13.85 7.79 -3.18
N ALA A 115 -13.25 8.96 -2.94
CA ALA A 115 -13.71 9.91 -1.93
C ALA A 115 -14.82 10.85 -2.44
N GLU A 116 -15.15 10.79 -3.74
CA GLU A 116 -16.29 11.46 -4.37
C GLU A 116 -17.55 10.59 -4.30
#